data_AF-A0A444YSC2-F1
#
_entry.id   AF-A0A444YSC2-F1
#
_cell.length_a   1.000
_cell.length_b   1.000
_cell.length_c   1.000
_cell.angle_alpha   90.00
_cell.angle_beta   90.00
_cell.angle_gamma   90.00
#
_symmetry.space_group_name_H-M   'P 1'
#
loop_
_entity.id
_entity.type
_entity.pdbx_description
1 polymer ?
#
loop_
_entity_poly.entity_id
_entity_poly.type
_entity_poly.pdbx_seq_one_letter_code
_entity_poly.pdbx_strand_id
1 'polypeptide(L)'
;MSHNLLSGSVPFLSIKDGPYILGTKSFFLSSLDLSYNNLIGNLPIELASIPYINLSFNFFECPQGCKDFYAKSMIGNTPMSVNSSVQDQNTKKLGHLGIIALPIRCFFLLVIFVEKKRDLFFIWNYDGKIAFEDIIEATQDFDIRYCIAIGTYDYVYRA
;
A
#
# COMPACT_ATOMS: atom_id res chain seq x y z
N MET A 1 1.52 -10.93 0.69
CA MET A 1 0.30 -10.20 1.07
C MET A 1 0.61 -9.34 2.30
N SER A 2 1.65 -8.50 2.22
CA SER A 2 2.02 -7.59 3.30
C SER A 2 1.35 -6.23 3.14
N HIS A 3 1.29 -5.42 4.21
CA HIS A 3 0.72 -4.07 4.22
C HIS A 3 -0.75 -4.00 3.82
N ASN A 4 -1.56 -4.88 4.40
CA ASN A 4 -3.00 -4.86 4.19
C ASN A 4 -3.73 -4.78 5.55
N LEU A 5 -5.07 -4.77 5.50
CA LEU A 5 -5.92 -4.76 6.69
C LEU A 5 -6.49 -6.16 6.98
N LEU A 6 -5.81 -7.21 6.52
CA LEU A 6 -6.29 -8.58 6.69
C LEU A 6 -6.38 -8.91 8.19
N SER A 7 -7.47 -9.55 8.58
CA SER A 7 -7.77 -9.91 9.96
C SER A 7 -8.28 -11.34 10.06
N GLY A 8 -8.38 -11.85 11.28
CA GLY A 8 -8.67 -13.27 11.53
C GLY A 8 -7.41 -14.11 11.62
N SER A 9 -7.59 -15.42 11.79
CA SER A 9 -6.49 -16.37 11.89
C SER A 9 -6.02 -16.85 10.53
N VAL A 10 -4.73 -17.17 10.42
CA VAL A 10 -4.20 -17.83 9.21
C VAL A 10 -4.84 -19.22 9.12
N PRO A 11 -5.65 -19.50 8.07
CA PRO A 11 -6.23 -20.81 7.90
C PRO A 11 -5.10 -21.77 7.51
N PHE A 12 -4.79 -22.69 8.40
CA PHE A 12 -3.86 -23.78 8.09
C PHE A 12 -4.64 -25.09 8.15
N LEU A 13 -4.72 -25.79 7.02
CA LEU A 13 -5.24 -27.15 7.01
C LEU A 13 -4.25 -28.05 7.73
N SER A 14 -4.59 -28.40 8.97
CA SER A 14 -3.98 -29.51 9.68
C SER A 14 -4.14 -30.77 8.82
N ILE A 15 -3.05 -31.26 8.23
CA ILE A 15 -2.99 -32.61 7.63
C ILE A 15 -2.93 -33.63 8.77
N LYS A 16 -3.86 -33.56 9.74
CA LYS A 16 -3.96 -34.57 10.80
C LYS A 16 -5.35 -35.17 10.95
N ASP A 17 -6.41 -34.51 10.47
CA ASP A 17 -7.77 -35.05 10.60
C ASP A 17 -8.53 -35.04 9.26
N GLY A 18 -8.26 -36.03 8.41
CA GLY A 18 -9.06 -36.29 7.22
C GLY A 18 -8.48 -37.42 6.38
N PRO A 19 -9.31 -38.40 5.94
CA PRO A 19 -8.82 -39.52 5.13
C PRO A 19 -8.41 -38.95 3.77
N TYR A 20 -7.14 -39.15 3.42
CA TYR A 20 -6.55 -39.03 2.09
C TYR A 20 -7.49 -38.48 1.02
N ILE A 21 -7.55 -37.14 0.87
CA ILE A 21 -8.01 -36.58 -0.40
C ILE A 21 -6.83 -36.64 -1.37
N LEU A 22 -6.86 -37.72 -2.14
CA LEU A 22 -6.11 -37.98 -3.35
C LEU A 22 -6.00 -36.71 -4.22
N GLY A 23 -4.79 -36.15 -4.32
CA GLY A 23 -4.42 -35.28 -5.46
C GLY A 23 -3.89 -33.88 -5.17
N THR A 24 -3.84 -33.37 -3.93
CA THR A 24 -3.22 -32.06 -3.71
C THR A 24 -1.71 -32.22 -3.66
N LYS A 25 -1.02 -31.80 -4.74
CA LYS A 25 0.41 -31.50 -4.73
C LYS A 25 0.71 -30.71 -3.45
N SER A 26 1.61 -31.22 -2.61
CA SER A 26 2.20 -30.43 -1.54
C SER A 26 2.91 -29.24 -2.19
N PHE A 27 2.28 -28.06 -2.14
CA PHE A 27 2.91 -26.85 -2.61
C PHE A 27 3.98 -26.48 -1.58
N PHE A 28 5.22 -26.81 -1.87
CA PHE A 28 6.36 -26.29 -1.12
C PHE A 28 6.44 -24.78 -1.34
N LEU A 29 5.85 -24.02 -0.43
CA LEU A 29 6.01 -22.57 -0.35
C LEU A 29 7.45 -22.26 0.06
N SER A 30 8.18 -21.58 -0.82
CA SER A 30 9.54 -21.11 -0.53
C SER A 30 9.56 -19.80 0.24
N SER A 31 8.55 -18.95 0.04
CA SER A 31 8.43 -17.62 0.66
C SER A 31 6.99 -17.26 0.95
N LEU A 32 6.75 -16.63 2.10
CA LEU A 32 5.45 -16.14 2.53
C LEU A 32 5.62 -14.86 3.37
N ASP A 33 5.14 -13.73 2.85
CA ASP A 33 5.13 -12.45 3.56
C ASP A 33 3.69 -12.02 3.87
N LEU A 34 3.36 -12.00 5.17
CA LEU A 34 2.10 -11.55 5.75
C LEU A 34 2.31 -10.35 6.69
N SER A 35 3.47 -9.69 6.63
CA SER A 35 3.79 -8.60 7.53
C SER A 35 2.85 -7.40 7.40
N TYR A 36 2.72 -6.59 8.46
CA TYR A 36 1.86 -5.41 8.49
C TYR A 36 0.40 -5.73 8.12
N ASN A 37 -0.21 -6.61 8.91
CA ASN A 37 -1.64 -6.92 8.86
C ASN A 37 -2.22 -6.95 10.28
N ASN A 38 -3.50 -7.26 10.41
CA ASN A 38 -4.20 -7.41 11.69
C ASN A 38 -4.52 -8.88 11.99
N LEU A 39 -3.65 -9.81 11.57
CA LEU A 39 -3.89 -11.24 11.74
C LEU A 39 -3.71 -11.63 13.22
N ILE A 40 -4.59 -12.51 13.70
CA ILE A 40 -4.70 -12.92 15.11
C ILE A 40 -4.59 -14.43 15.26
N GLY A 41 -4.50 -14.91 16.50
CA GLY A 41 -4.59 -16.33 16.83
C GLY A 41 -3.22 -17.02 16.90
N ASN A 42 -3.28 -18.32 17.21
CA ASN A 42 -2.07 -19.11 17.43
C ASN A 42 -1.39 -19.46 16.11
N LEU A 43 -0.07 -19.32 16.08
CA LEU A 43 0.70 -19.76 14.92
C LEU A 43 0.87 -21.29 14.91
N PRO A 44 0.48 -21.97 13.82
CA PRO A 44 0.79 -23.38 13.64
C PRO A 44 2.30 -23.55 13.42
N ILE A 45 2.93 -24.52 14.09
CA ILE A 45 4.38 -24.74 14.05
C ILE A 45 4.88 -25.06 12.64
N GLU A 46 4.01 -25.61 11.80
CA GLU A 46 4.31 -25.97 10.41
C GLU A 46 4.65 -24.74 9.56
N LEU A 47 4.16 -23.54 9.90
CA LEU A 47 4.54 -22.30 9.20
C LEU A 47 6.03 -21.97 9.39
N ALA A 48 6.66 -22.45 10.47
CA ALA A 48 8.10 -22.28 10.68
C ALA A 48 8.96 -23.05 9.66
N SER A 49 8.39 -24.03 8.95
CA SER A 49 9.09 -24.78 7.90
C SER A 49 9.31 -23.99 6.61
N ILE A 50 8.63 -22.85 6.44
CA ILE A 50 8.75 -22.01 5.24
C ILE A 50 10.08 -21.24 5.30
N PRO A 51 11.01 -21.41 4.33
CA PRO A 51 12.35 -20.84 4.39
C PRO A 51 12.40 -19.31 4.54
N TYR A 52 11.52 -18.60 3.82
CA TYR A 52 11.43 -17.15 3.85
C TYR A 52 10.06 -16.70 4.32
N ILE A 53 9.80 -16.81 5.62
CA ILE A 53 8.53 -16.37 6.23
C ILE A 53 8.68 -15.02 6.94
N ASN A 54 7.74 -14.11 6.72
CA ASN A 54 7.64 -12.84 7.44
C ASN A 54 6.23 -12.63 8.00
N LEU A 55 6.08 -12.64 9.32
CA LEU A 55 4.83 -12.50 10.07
C LEU A 55 4.80 -11.22 10.93
N SER A 56 5.74 -10.30 10.67
CA SER A 56 5.98 -9.16 11.54
C SER A 56 4.81 -8.18 11.55
N PHE A 57 4.66 -7.42 12.64
CA PHE A 57 3.61 -6.41 12.77
C PHE A 57 2.19 -6.98 12.52
N ASN A 58 1.85 -8.02 13.29
CA ASN A 58 0.52 -8.62 13.39
C ASN A 58 0.14 -8.75 14.88
N PHE A 59 -0.90 -9.52 15.19
CA PHE A 59 -1.36 -9.81 16.56
C PHE A 59 -1.32 -11.32 16.85
N PHE A 60 -0.34 -12.04 16.30
CA PHE A 60 -0.23 -13.48 16.51
C PHE A 60 0.18 -13.83 17.95
N GLU A 61 -0.40 -14.89 18.46
CA GLU A 61 -0.08 -15.47 19.75
C GLU A 61 0.82 -16.70 19.59
N CYS A 62 1.71 -16.88 20.56
CA CYS A 62 2.69 -17.96 20.55
C CYS A 62 2.78 -18.63 21.93
N PRO A 63 1.79 -19.46 22.29
CA PRO A 63 1.65 -19.98 23.66
C PRO A 63 2.85 -20.79 24.16
N GLN A 64 3.55 -21.45 23.24
CA GLN A 64 4.72 -22.30 23.53
C GLN A 64 6.06 -21.58 23.31
N GLY A 65 6.02 -20.29 22.94
CA GLY A 65 7.17 -19.48 22.55
C GLY A 65 7.56 -19.70 21.09
N CYS A 66 7.84 -18.61 20.37
CA CYS A 66 8.09 -18.61 18.93
C CYS A 66 9.52 -19.01 18.56
N LYS A 67 10.05 -20.05 19.21
CA LYS A 67 11.45 -20.48 19.06
C LYS A 67 11.73 -21.08 17.69
N ASP A 68 10.75 -21.72 17.08
CA ASP A 68 10.88 -22.34 15.76
C ASP A 68 10.84 -21.28 14.64
N PHE A 69 10.32 -20.09 14.94
CA PHE A 69 10.27 -18.99 13.98
C PHE A 69 11.53 -18.15 14.02
N TYR A 70 12.00 -17.73 12.85
CA TYR A 70 13.07 -16.74 12.75
C TYR A 70 12.67 -15.44 13.46
N ALA A 71 13.49 -14.97 14.41
CA ALA A 71 13.12 -13.88 15.31
C ALA A 71 12.67 -12.59 14.59
N LYS A 72 13.28 -12.25 13.44
CA LYS A 72 12.85 -11.07 12.66
C LYS A 72 11.49 -11.24 12.01
N SER A 73 11.06 -12.47 11.75
CA SER A 73 9.73 -12.77 11.23
C SER A 73 8.63 -12.44 12.25
N MET A 74 8.96 -12.45 13.54
CA MET A 74 7.99 -12.26 14.62
C MET A 74 7.98 -10.85 15.22
N ILE A 75 8.85 -9.95 14.75
CA ILE A 75 8.99 -8.62 15.34
C ILE A 75 7.68 -7.82 15.27
N GLY A 76 7.39 -7.05 16.31
CA GLY A 76 6.21 -6.18 16.35
C GLY A 76 4.88 -6.90 16.51
N ASN A 77 4.86 -8.22 16.75
CA ASN A 77 3.63 -8.91 17.15
C ASN A 77 3.26 -8.54 18.58
N THR A 78 2.03 -8.05 18.77
CA THR A 78 1.49 -7.69 20.09
C THR A 78 0.23 -8.50 20.37
N PRO A 79 0.10 -9.15 21.53
CA PRO A 79 -1.14 -9.83 21.87
C PRO A 79 -2.28 -8.81 21.96
N MET A 80 -3.47 -9.15 21.44
CA MET A 80 -4.68 -8.38 21.76
C MET A 80 -4.94 -8.54 23.26
N SER A 81 -4.59 -7.52 24.04
CA SER A 81 -4.84 -7.48 25.48
C SER A 81 -6.32 -7.78 25.77
N VAL A 82 -6.59 -8.83 26.54
CA VAL A 82 -7.94 -9.18 27.00
C VAL A 82 -8.47 -8.06 27.90
N ASN A 83 -9.65 -7.58 27.53
CA ASN A 83 -10.57 -6.69 28.25
C ASN A 83 -10.06 -5.35 28.79
N SER A 84 -10.71 -4.32 28.26
CA SER A 84 -11.09 -3.08 28.92
C SER A 84 -11.69 -3.33 30.32
N SER A 85 -10.85 -3.54 31.34
CA SER A 85 -11.15 -2.99 32.65
C SER A 85 -10.59 -1.59 32.66
N VAL A 86 -11.45 -0.59 32.79
CA VAL A 86 -11.11 0.82 32.96
C VAL A 86 -9.97 0.95 33.96
N GLN A 87 -8.75 1.11 33.46
CA GLN A 87 -7.78 1.97 34.12
C GLN A 87 -7.76 3.24 33.30
N ASP A 88 -8.43 4.25 33.85
CA ASP A 88 -8.17 5.65 33.54
C ASP A 88 -6.68 5.92 33.80
N GLN A 89 -5.85 5.58 32.82
CA GLN A 89 -4.53 6.16 32.71
C GLN A 89 -4.73 7.42 31.92
N ASN A 90 -4.82 8.52 32.66
CA ASN A 90 -4.40 9.84 32.23
C ASN A 90 -2.98 9.75 31.66
N THR A 91 -2.85 9.21 30.45
CA THR A 91 -1.62 9.30 29.67
C THR A 91 -1.53 10.76 29.27
N LYS A 92 -0.49 11.45 29.77
CA LYS A 92 -0.09 12.74 29.22
C LYS A 92 0.27 12.53 27.75
N LYS A 93 -0.72 12.63 26.88
CA LYS A 93 -0.59 12.52 25.42
C LYS A 93 -0.08 13.86 24.89
N LEU A 94 1.17 14.21 25.22
CA LEU A 94 1.76 15.49 24.82
C LEU A 94 2.77 15.38 23.66
N GLY A 95 3.10 14.19 23.17
CA GLY A 95 4.16 14.04 22.14
C GLY A 95 3.71 13.97 20.68
N HIS A 96 2.59 13.31 20.36
CA HIS A 96 2.31 12.90 18.97
C HIS A 96 1.50 13.90 18.14
N LEU A 97 0.73 14.80 18.77
CA LEU A 97 -0.01 15.83 18.03
C LEU A 97 0.94 16.84 17.39
N GLY A 98 2.05 17.17 18.06
CA GLY A 98 3.08 18.08 17.54
C GLY A 98 3.83 17.51 16.33
N ILE A 99 4.04 16.19 16.29
CA ILE A 99 4.75 15.51 15.18
C ILE A 99 3.93 15.57 13.88
N ILE A 100 2.60 15.46 13.95
CA ILE A 100 1.72 15.55 12.77
C ILE A 100 1.42 17.01 12.41
N ALA A 101 1.34 17.91 13.40
CA ALA A 101 1.09 19.33 13.16
C ALA A 101 2.26 20.02 12.43
N LEU A 102 3.50 19.60 12.67
CA LEU A 102 4.69 20.19 12.04
C LEU A 102 4.70 20.06 10.50
N PRO A 103 4.55 18.87 9.89
CA PRO A 103 4.54 18.73 8.43
C PRO A 103 3.33 19.40 7.79
N ILE A 104 2.15 19.34 8.42
CA ILE A 104 0.94 20.02 7.93
C ILE A 104 1.16 21.54 7.89
N ARG A 105 1.71 22.11 8.97
CA ARG A 105 2.06 23.54 9.03
C ARG A 105 3.11 23.91 7.99
N CYS A 106 4.14 23.09 7.79
CA CYS A 106 5.15 23.30 6.76
C CYS A 106 4.54 23.24 5.34
N PHE A 107 3.61 22.33 5.09
CA PHE A 107 2.92 22.23 3.80
C PHE A 107 2.10 23.48 3.50
N PHE A 108 1.28 23.96 4.45
CA PHE A 108 0.53 25.21 4.27
C PHE A 108 1.45 26.42 4.08
N LEU A 109 2.58 26.49 4.80
CA LEU A 109 3.58 27.55 4.58
C LEU A 109 4.24 27.46 3.20
N LEU A 110 4.53 26.25 2.70
CA LEU A 110 5.04 26.03 1.36
C LEU A 110 4.02 26.44 0.29
N VAL A 111 2.74 26.07 0.45
CA VAL A 111 1.66 26.47 -0.47
C VAL A 111 1.52 27.99 -0.52
N ILE A 112 1.49 28.66 0.63
CA ILE A 112 1.42 30.13 0.71
C ILE A 112 2.68 30.80 0.13
N PHE A 113 3.86 30.23 0.36
CA PHE A 113 5.12 30.74 -0.18
C PHE A 113 5.21 30.57 -1.70
N VAL A 114 4.72 29.43 -2.22
CA VAL A 114 4.55 29.16 -3.64
C VAL A 114 3.58 30.14 -4.28
N GLU A 115 2.46 30.42 -3.63
CA GLU A 115 1.46 31.37 -4.11
C GLU A 115 2.00 32.82 -4.14
N LYS A 116 2.91 33.18 -3.23
CA LYS A 116 3.62 34.47 -3.28
C LYS A 116 4.64 34.56 -4.42
N LYS A 117 5.10 33.45 -4.98
CA LYS A 117 6.02 33.38 -6.15
C LYS A 117 5.27 33.08 -7.45
N ARG A 118 4.11 33.73 -7.65
CA ARG A 118 3.20 33.58 -8.79
C ARG A 118 3.85 33.73 -10.19
N ASP A 119 5.06 34.26 -10.29
CA ASP A 119 5.79 34.36 -11.57
C ASP A 119 6.39 33.03 -12.07
N LEU A 120 6.55 32.01 -11.22
CA LEU A 120 7.18 30.73 -11.60
C LEU A 120 6.18 29.64 -12.04
N PHE A 121 4.87 29.88 -11.89
CA PHE A 121 3.82 28.89 -12.16
C PHE A 121 2.99 29.15 -13.42
N PHE A 122 3.38 30.11 -14.26
CA PHE A 122 2.76 30.32 -15.59
C PHE A 122 2.71 29.03 -16.43
N ILE A 123 3.68 28.12 -16.24
CA ILE A 123 3.74 26.83 -16.94
C ILE A 123 2.62 25.86 -16.51
N TRP A 124 2.13 25.94 -15.27
CA TRP A 124 1.12 25.00 -14.74
C TRP A 124 -0.32 25.49 -14.94
N ASN A 125 -0.53 26.77 -15.26
CA ASN A 125 -1.82 27.30 -15.74
C ASN A 125 -1.96 27.13 -17.25
N TYR A 126 -1.59 25.95 -17.77
CA TYR A 126 -1.82 25.62 -19.17
C TYR A 126 -3.29 25.25 -19.35
N ASP A 127 -4.04 26.12 -20.00
CA ASP A 127 -5.41 25.83 -20.41
C ASP A 127 -5.37 25.01 -21.72
N GLY A 128 -5.35 23.69 -21.57
CA GLY A 128 -5.34 22.76 -22.68
C GLY A 128 -6.58 22.87 -23.59
N LYS A 129 -7.66 23.50 -23.11
CA LYS A 129 -8.84 23.75 -23.93
C LYS A 129 -8.56 24.84 -24.98
N ILE A 130 -7.94 25.94 -24.58
CA ILE A 130 -7.56 27.03 -25.51
C ILE A 130 -6.56 26.51 -26.53
N ALA A 131 -5.53 25.78 -26.08
CA ALA A 131 -4.54 25.22 -26.99
C ALA A 131 -5.14 24.19 -27.95
N PHE A 132 -6.14 23.42 -27.53
CA PHE A 132 -6.85 22.49 -28.40
C PHE A 132 -7.74 23.23 -29.43
N GLU A 133 -8.44 24.30 -29.01
CA GLU A 133 -9.21 25.16 -29.91
C GLU A 133 -8.31 25.78 -31.00
N ASP A 134 -7.13 26.29 -30.62
CA ASP A 134 -6.14 26.82 -31.57
C ASP A 134 -5.66 25.76 -32.58
N ILE A 135 -5.45 24.51 -32.13
CA ILE A 135 -5.06 23.40 -33.00
C ILE A 135 -6.19 23.03 -33.97
N ILE A 136 -7.42 22.97 -33.49
CA ILE A 136 -8.60 22.68 -34.33
C ILE A 136 -8.79 23.79 -35.36
N GLU A 137 -8.63 25.06 -34.98
CA GLU A 137 -8.73 26.18 -35.90
C GLU A 137 -7.62 26.15 -36.96
N ALA A 138 -6.37 25.93 -36.56
CA ALA A 138 -5.23 25.90 -37.47
C ALA A 138 -5.28 24.71 -38.44
N THR A 139 -5.81 23.56 -38.01
CA THR A 139 -5.95 22.36 -38.84
C THR A 139 -7.30 22.26 -39.56
N GLN A 140 -8.19 23.24 -39.38
CA GLN A 140 -9.59 23.21 -39.84
C GLN A 140 -10.29 21.90 -39.46
N ASP A 141 -10.24 21.56 -38.17
CA ASP A 141 -10.81 20.32 -37.63
C ASP A 141 -10.25 19.05 -38.29
N PHE A 142 -8.93 19.04 -38.50
CA PHE A 142 -8.21 17.94 -39.15
C PHE A 142 -8.81 17.55 -40.53
N ASP A 143 -9.20 18.56 -41.33
CA ASP A 143 -9.72 18.32 -42.67
C ASP A 143 -8.66 17.65 -43.55
N ILE A 144 -9.05 16.53 -44.16
CA ILE A 144 -8.19 15.70 -45.02
C ILE A 144 -7.52 16.48 -46.17
N ARG A 145 -8.12 17.59 -46.61
CA ARG A 145 -7.56 18.49 -47.64
C ARG A 145 -6.22 19.11 -47.22
N TYR A 146 -5.93 19.15 -45.92
CA TYR A 146 -4.71 19.69 -45.34
C TYR A 146 -3.74 18.60 -44.84
N CYS A 147 -4.07 17.32 -45.02
CA CYS A 147 -3.17 16.21 -44.71
C CYS A 147 -2.03 16.15 -45.73
N ILE A 148 -0.81 16.42 -45.28
CA ILE A 148 0.41 16.42 -46.11
C ILE A 148 1.14 15.08 -46.09
N ALA A 149 0.94 14.25 -45.06
CA ALA A 149 1.51 12.91 -45.00
C ALA A 149 0.69 11.98 -44.11
N ILE A 150 0.67 10.69 -44.45
CA ILE A 150 0.05 9.61 -43.69
C ILE A 150 1.13 8.58 -43.36
N GLY A 151 1.41 8.38 -42.08
CA GLY A 151 2.24 7.30 -41.56
C GLY A 151 1.42 6.05 -41.26
N THR A 152 2.07 5.00 -40.74
CA THR A 152 1.38 3.77 -40.33
C THR A 152 0.40 3.98 -39.18
N TYR A 153 0.64 4.98 -38.33
CA TYR A 153 -0.22 5.31 -37.18
C TYR A 153 -0.48 6.82 -37.03
N ASP A 154 0.06 7.67 -37.91
CA ASP A 154 0.06 9.13 -37.73
C ASP A 154 -0.43 9.85 -38.99
N TYR A 155 -1.02 11.03 -38.80
CA TYR A 155 -1.39 11.96 -39.87
C TYR A 155 -0.68 13.28 -39.62
N VAL A 156 -0.05 13.83 -40.65
CA VAL A 156 0.62 15.13 -40.59
C VAL A 156 -0.25 16.13 -41.35
N TYR A 157 -0.75 17.14 -40.64
CA TYR A 157 -1.53 18.22 -41.21
C TYR A 157 -0.68 19.47 -41.36
N ARG A 158 -0.95 20.24 -42.40
CA ARG A 158 -0.41 21.59 -42.54
C ARG A 158 -1.25 22.55 -41.70
N ALA A 159 -0.64 23.11 -40.66
CA ALA A 159 -1.16 24.20 -39.84
C ALA A 159 -0.58 25.55 -40.29
#